data_AF-A0A840NXM2-F1
#
_entry.id   AF-A0A840NXM2-F1
#
_cell.length_a   1.000
_cell.length_b   1.000
_cell.length_c   1.000
_cell.angle_alpha   90.00
_cell.angle_beta   90.00
_cell.angle_gamma   90.00
#
_symmetry.space_group_name_H-M   'P 1'
#
loop_
_entity.id
_entity.type
_entity.pdbx_description
1 polymer ?
#
loop_
_entity_poly.entity_id
_entity_poly.type
_entity_poly.pdbx_seq_one_letter_code
_entity_poly.pdbx_strand_id
1 'polypeptide(L)'
;MVSRPSRKPLVPNREVDLVVAAQAFQWMDRPKLLWAVSEQLRTNGIMAVIQNNRDFKNSEFLAGYEILLEKMSLNYSRCYRNFDFLQKMSDDFGVNPKKVALHTHNWAMTIPYEAFIGMSGSSTQA
;
A
#
# COMPACT_ATOMS: atom_id res chain seq x y z
N MET A 1 -16.69 -53.86 10.00
CA MET A 1 -15.58 -52.87 10.00
C MET A 1 -15.97 -51.77 9.01
N VAL A 2 -16.52 -50.64 9.47
CA VAL A 2 -16.97 -49.56 8.58
C VAL A 2 -15.76 -48.68 8.29
N SER A 3 -15.34 -48.60 7.02
CA SER A 3 -14.22 -47.74 6.64
C SER A 3 -14.64 -46.28 6.81
N ARG A 4 -13.82 -45.50 7.54
CA ARG A 4 -13.99 -44.05 7.59
C ARG A 4 -13.72 -43.50 6.19
N PRO A 5 -14.58 -42.61 5.65
CA PRO A 5 -14.29 -41.95 4.39
C PRO A 5 -12.99 -41.16 4.55
N SER A 6 -12.07 -41.31 3.61
CA SER A 6 -10.84 -40.52 3.60
C SER A 6 -11.21 -39.05 3.52
N ARG A 7 -10.77 -38.24 4.48
CA ARG A 7 -10.86 -36.78 4.37
C ARG A 7 -10.04 -36.40 3.14
N LYS A 8 -10.71 -35.89 2.09
CA LYS A 8 -9.99 -35.15 1.05
C LYS A 8 -9.17 -34.06 1.75
N PRO A 9 -7.89 -33.88 1.40
CA PRO A 9 -7.13 -32.77 1.93
C PRO A 9 -7.91 -31.48 1.63
N LEU A 10 -8.04 -30.61 2.63
CA LEU A 10 -8.51 -29.25 2.40
C LEU A 10 -7.45 -28.58 1.53
N VAL A 11 -7.67 -28.57 0.22
CA VAL A 11 -6.89 -27.73 -0.68
C VAL A 11 -7.34 -26.31 -0.38
N PRO A 12 -6.44 -25.38 -0.03
CA PRO A 12 -6.81 -23.98 0.13
C PRO A 12 -7.49 -23.52 -1.15
N ASN A 13 -8.73 -23.02 -1.04
CA ASN A 13 -9.49 -22.55 -2.19
C ASN A 13 -8.94 -21.20 -2.62
N ARG A 14 -7.78 -21.24 -3.28
CA ARG A 14 -7.09 -20.07 -3.82
C ARG A 14 -7.81 -19.66 -5.10
N GLU A 15 -8.66 -18.64 -5.00
CA GLU A 15 -9.50 -18.18 -6.11
C GLU A 15 -9.11 -16.80 -6.64
N VAL A 16 -8.24 -16.08 -5.94
CA VAL A 16 -7.93 -14.68 -6.27
C VAL A 16 -6.72 -14.58 -7.20
N ASP A 17 -6.89 -13.96 -8.35
CA ASP A 17 -5.79 -13.71 -9.29
C ASP A 17 -5.04 -12.40 -9.00
N LEU A 18 -5.74 -11.37 -8.51
CA LEU A 18 -5.18 -10.03 -8.26
C LEU A 18 -5.79 -9.39 -7.01
N VAL A 19 -4.93 -8.89 -6.13
CA VAL A 19 -5.30 -7.97 -5.04
C VAL A 19 -4.60 -6.64 -5.25
N VAL A 20 -5.34 -5.54 -5.13
CA VAL A 20 -4.79 -4.18 -5.26
C VAL A 20 -5.08 -3.38 -4.01
N ALA A 21 -4.02 -2.84 -3.38
CA ALA A 21 -4.12 -1.82 -2.34
C ALA A 21 -3.69 -0.47 -2.92
N ALA A 22 -4.65 0.30 -3.44
CA ALA A 22 -4.41 1.62 -4.01
C ALA A 22 -4.63 2.72 -2.96
N GLN A 23 -3.54 3.36 -2.51
CA GLN A 23 -3.50 4.37 -1.45
C GLN A 23 -4.13 3.95 -0.10
N ALA A 24 -4.32 2.65 0.15
CA ALA A 24 -4.91 2.14 1.39
C ALA A 24 -3.91 1.41 2.30
N PHE A 25 -2.80 0.91 1.74
CA PHE A 25 -1.92 -0.03 2.44
C PHE A 25 -1.33 0.51 3.76
N GLN A 26 -1.10 1.83 3.85
CA GLN A 26 -0.59 2.47 5.07
C GLN A 26 -1.57 2.45 6.24
N TRP A 27 -2.87 2.30 5.98
CA TRP A 27 -3.93 2.28 6.98
C TRP A 27 -4.30 0.87 7.47
N MET A 28 -3.79 -0.15 6.80
CA MET A 28 -4.12 -1.55 7.08
C MET A 28 -3.20 -2.13 8.17
N ASP A 29 -3.71 -3.14 8.88
CA ASP A 29 -2.88 -4.10 9.60
C ASP A 29 -2.13 -4.97 8.57
N ARG A 30 -0.93 -4.51 8.17
CA ARG A 30 -0.17 -5.09 7.05
C ARG A 30 0.13 -6.58 7.26
N PRO A 31 0.60 -7.06 8.43
CA PRO A 31 0.80 -8.49 8.64
C PRO A 31 -0.47 -9.31 8.44
N LYS A 32 -1.61 -8.87 8.98
CA LYS A 32 -2.90 -9.59 8.78
C LYS A 32 -3.36 -9.56 7.33
N LEU A 33 -3.23 -8.42 6.66
CA LEU A 33 -3.55 -8.28 5.24
C LEU A 33 -2.71 -9.22 4.39
N LEU A 34 -1.39 -9.20 4.59
CA LEU A 34 -0.43 -9.98 3.80
C LEU A 34 -0.64 -11.48 4.01
N TRP A 35 -0.93 -11.91 5.24
CA TRP A 35 -1.34 -13.28 5.53
C TRP A 35 -2.65 -13.67 4.84
N ALA A 36 -3.69 -12.84 4.95
CA ALA A 36 -5.00 -13.16 4.35
C ALA A 36 -4.90 -13.23 2.82
N VAL A 37 -4.13 -12.34 2.19
CA VAL A 37 -3.93 -12.33 0.75
C VAL A 37 -3.12 -13.55 0.30
N SER A 38 -2.06 -13.93 1.01
CA SER A 38 -1.25 -15.10 0.63
C SER A 38 -2.03 -16.42 0.71
N GLU A 39 -3.01 -16.52 1.61
CA GLU A 39 -3.91 -17.67 1.72
C GLU A 39 -4.93 -17.76 0.58
N GLN A 40 -5.33 -16.62 0.00
CA GLN A 40 -6.39 -16.54 -1.03
C GLN A 40 -5.84 -16.44 -2.47
N LEU A 41 -4.60 -15.97 -2.64
CA LEU A 41 -4.01 -15.83 -3.96
C LEU A 41 -3.74 -17.18 -4.62
N ARG A 42 -4.15 -17.29 -5.89
CA ARG A 42 -3.78 -18.39 -6.77
C ARG A 42 -2.28 -18.50 -6.95
N THR A 43 -1.83 -19.66 -7.41
CA THR A 43 -0.48 -19.82 -7.94
C THR A 43 -0.25 -18.78 -9.03
N ASN A 44 0.80 -17.97 -8.89
CA ASN A 44 1.13 -16.83 -9.76
C ASN A 44 0.16 -15.63 -9.70
N GLY A 45 -0.77 -15.62 -8.74
CA GLY A 45 -1.56 -14.42 -8.45
C GLY A 45 -0.69 -13.28 -7.93
N ILE A 46 -1.15 -12.04 -8.10
CA ILE A 46 -0.37 -10.83 -7.84
C ILE A 46 -1.04 -10.02 -6.73
N MET A 47 -0.22 -9.49 -5.82
CA MET A 47 -0.62 -8.37 -4.97
C MET A 47 0.11 -7.12 -5.44
N ALA A 48 -0.65 -6.07 -5.77
CA ALA A 48 -0.12 -4.77 -6.14
C ALA A 48 -0.42 -3.74 -5.04
N VAL A 49 0.61 -3.04 -4.58
CA VAL A 49 0.47 -1.87 -3.72
C VAL A 49 0.79 -0.63 -4.54
N ILE A 50 -0.18 0.27 -4.66
CA ILE A 50 -0.05 1.47 -5.48
C ILE A 50 -0.13 2.69 -4.57
N GLN A 51 0.88 3.55 -4.66
CA GLN A 51 0.97 4.77 -3.87
C GLN A 51 1.11 5.98 -4.79
N ASN A 52 0.39 7.04 -4.47
CA ASN A 52 0.58 8.35 -5.06
C ASN A 52 1.04 9.28 -3.94
N ASN A 53 2.36 9.42 -3.84
CA ASN A 53 3.04 10.19 -2.80
C ASN A 53 3.52 11.51 -3.38
N ARG A 54 3.34 12.60 -2.64
CA ARG A 54 3.91 13.91 -3.00
C ARG A 54 5.43 13.84 -2.89
N ASP A 55 6.13 14.25 -3.95
CA ASP A 55 7.58 14.40 -3.94
C ASP A 55 7.99 15.76 -3.36
N PHE A 56 7.89 15.88 -2.03
CA PHE A 56 8.23 17.12 -1.32
C PHE A 56 9.74 17.36 -1.21
N LYS A 57 10.58 16.37 -1.55
CA LYS A 57 12.05 16.50 -1.45
C LYS A 57 12.63 17.32 -2.60
N ASN A 58 11.97 17.30 -3.76
CA ASN A 58 12.40 17.98 -4.97
C ASN A 58 11.58 19.25 -5.28
N SER A 59 10.89 19.81 -4.29
CA SER A 59 10.09 21.04 -4.44
C SER A 59 10.07 21.85 -3.14
N GLU A 60 10.66 23.05 -3.15
CA GLU A 60 10.66 23.96 -1.99
C GLU A 60 9.24 24.32 -1.54
N PHE A 61 8.34 24.54 -2.49
CA PHE A 61 6.93 24.80 -2.23
C PHE A 61 6.26 23.64 -1.49
N LEU A 62 6.41 22.40 -1.99
CA LEU A 62 5.83 21.23 -1.33
C LEU A 62 6.49 20.95 0.03
N ALA A 63 7.80 21.20 0.17
CA ALA A 63 8.50 21.10 1.44
C ALA A 63 7.90 22.05 2.50
N GLY A 64 7.68 23.31 2.12
CA GLY A 64 7.04 24.32 2.96
C GLY A 64 5.58 23.98 3.29
N TYR A 65 4.83 23.46 2.31
CA TYR A 65 3.46 23.00 2.52
C TYR A 65 3.38 21.85 3.52
N GLU A 66 4.26 20.84 3.42
CA GLU A 66 4.32 19.75 4.39
C GLU A 66 4.71 20.25 5.80
N ILE A 67 5.57 21.28 5.92
CA ILE A 67 5.89 21.91 7.22
C ILE A 67 4.63 22.55 7.82
N LEU A 68 3.82 23.21 7.00
CA LEU A 68 2.57 23.79 7.44
C LEU A 68 1.59 22.71 7.91
N LEU A 69 1.44 21.62 7.15
CA LEU A 69 0.55 20.51 7.52
C LEU A 69 0.96 19.88 8.87
N GLU A 70 2.25 19.60 9.08
CA GLU A 70 2.73 19.03 10.34
C GLU A 70 2.54 19.96 11.54
N LYS A 71 2.60 21.29 11.33
CA LYS A 71 2.32 22.27 12.38
C LYS A 71 0.84 22.37 12.73
N MET A 72 -0.03 22.26 11.73
CA MET A 72 -1.46 22.54 11.88
C MET A 72 -2.32 21.30 12.12
N SER A 73 -1.87 20.12 11.69
CA SER A 73 -2.64 18.87 11.76
C SER A 73 -2.07 17.97 12.86
N LEU A 74 -2.83 17.80 13.95
CA LEU A 74 -2.42 16.95 15.06
C LEU A 74 -2.19 15.51 14.58
N ASN A 75 -1.05 14.92 14.94
CA ASN A 75 -0.62 13.56 14.55
C ASN A 75 -0.33 13.34 13.06
N TYR A 76 -0.36 14.39 12.23
CA TYR A 76 0.13 14.28 10.85
C TYR A 76 1.65 14.26 10.84
N SER A 77 2.21 13.34 10.05
CA SER A 77 3.62 13.35 9.68
C SER A 77 3.71 13.08 8.20
N ARG A 78 4.51 13.86 7.46
CA ARG A 78 4.76 13.59 6.03
C ARG A 78 5.39 12.21 5.78
N CYS A 79 5.95 11.59 6.82
CA CYS A 79 6.61 10.29 6.77
C CYS A 79 5.67 9.11 7.03
N TYR A 80 4.36 9.32 7.24
CA TYR A 80 3.43 8.22 7.57
C TYR A 80 3.29 7.15 6.48
N ARG A 81 3.75 7.41 5.25
CA ARG A 81 3.80 6.43 4.14
C ARG A 81 5.20 5.89 3.87
N ASN A 82 6.21 6.31 4.64
CA ASN A 82 7.58 5.87 4.47
C ASN A 82 7.75 4.49 5.09
N PHE A 83 7.64 3.45 4.26
CA PHE A 83 7.92 2.09 4.64
C PHE A 83 8.83 1.45 3.60
N ASP A 84 9.70 0.55 4.06
CA ASP A 84 10.39 -0.35 3.15
C ASP A 84 9.39 -1.41 2.64
N PHE A 85 8.80 -1.13 1.48
CA PHE A 85 7.85 -2.03 0.82
C PHE A 85 8.51 -3.34 0.41
N LEU A 86 9.77 -3.32 -0.02
CA LEU A 86 10.46 -4.52 -0.47
C LEU A 86 10.70 -5.48 0.69
N GLN A 87 11.27 -4.97 1.78
CA GLN A 87 11.55 -5.77 2.96
C GLN A 87 10.25 -6.29 3.59
N LYS A 88 9.25 -5.42 3.81
CA LYS A 88 7.97 -5.85 4.41
C LYS A 88 7.21 -6.87 3.56
N MET A 89 7.14 -6.66 2.24
CA MET A 89 6.46 -7.62 1.36
C MET A 89 7.21 -8.94 1.28
N SER A 90 8.55 -8.94 1.38
CA SER A 90 9.32 -10.17 1.42
C SER A 90 9.08 -10.94 2.72
N ASP A 91 9.15 -10.26 3.87
CA ASP A 91 9.10 -10.89 5.20
C ASP A 91 7.69 -11.42 5.52
N ASP A 92 6.67 -10.56 5.37
CA ASP A 92 5.32 -10.87 5.84
C ASP A 92 4.51 -11.71 4.83
N PHE A 93 4.84 -11.63 3.54
CA PHE A 93 4.16 -12.41 2.50
C PHE A 93 4.79 -13.80 2.28
N GLY A 94 5.97 -14.04 2.87
CA GLY A 94 6.68 -15.33 2.78
C GLY A 94 7.12 -15.68 1.36
N VAL A 95 7.23 -14.69 0.47
CA VAL A 95 7.68 -14.90 -0.92
C VAL A 95 9.16 -14.61 -1.06
N ASN A 96 9.80 -15.32 -1.98
CA ASN A 96 11.17 -15.03 -2.36
C ASN A 96 11.29 -13.54 -2.74
N PRO A 97 12.23 -12.76 -2.16
CA PRO A 97 12.40 -11.35 -2.48
C PRO A 97 12.55 -11.08 -3.98
N LYS A 98 13.09 -12.03 -4.76
CA LYS A 98 13.20 -11.95 -6.23
C LYS A 98 11.85 -11.87 -6.96
N LYS A 99 10.74 -12.16 -6.29
CA LYS A 99 9.37 -12.04 -6.80
C LYS A 99 8.71 -10.72 -6.44
N VAL A 100 9.37 -9.87 -5.64
CA VAL A 100 8.89 -8.53 -5.30
C VAL A 100 9.57 -7.54 -6.24
N ALA A 101 8.77 -6.75 -6.96
CA ALA A 101 9.27 -5.67 -7.80
C ALA A 101 8.77 -4.33 -7.27
N LEU A 102 9.66 -3.33 -7.22
CA LEU A 102 9.33 -1.95 -6.90
C LEU A 102 9.59 -1.09 -8.13
N HIS A 103 8.55 -0.38 -8.57
CA HIS A 103 8.63 0.58 -9.66
C HIS A 103 8.25 1.96 -9.12
N THR A 104 9.11 2.94 -9.39
CA THR A 104 8.89 4.33 -9.01
C THR A 104 8.88 5.19 -10.26
N HIS A 105 7.84 6.01 -10.41
CA HIS A 105 7.73 6.97 -11.49
C HIS A 105 7.53 8.36 -10.91
N ASN A 106 8.37 9.29 -11.34
CA ASN A 106 8.19 10.69 -11.02
C ASN A 106 7.20 11.28 -12.02
N TRP A 107 6.19 11.95 -11.49
CA TRP A 107 5.19 12.64 -12.29
C TRP A 107 5.06 14.08 -11.81
N ALA A 108 5.28 15.02 -12.72
CA ALA A 108 5.07 16.44 -12.49
C ALA A 108 3.73 16.86 -13.11
N MET A 109 2.91 17.54 -12.31
CA MET A 109 1.69 18.19 -12.77
C MET A 109 1.81 19.69 -12.49
N THR A 110 1.54 20.52 -13.49
CA THR A 110 1.31 21.96 -13.27
C THR A 110 -0.10 22.15 -12.74
N ILE A 111 -0.21 22.71 -11.53
CA ILE A 111 -1.49 23.03 -10.90
C ILE A 111 -1.62 24.54 -10.72
N PRO A 112 -2.71 25.18 -11.21
CA PRO A 112 -2.99 26.57 -10.90
C PRO A 112 -3.20 26.77 -9.39
N TYR A 113 -2.86 27.97 -8.89
CA TYR A 113 -3.00 28.32 -7.48
C TYR A 113 -4.39 27.97 -6.91
N GLU A 114 -5.47 28.39 -7.56
CA GLU A 114 -6.85 28.14 -7.13
C GLU A 114 -7.15 26.65 -6.97
N ALA A 115 -6.68 25.82 -7.91
CA ALA A 115 -6.86 24.38 -7.89
C ALA A 115 -6.04 23.72 -6.77
N PHE A 116 -4.84 24.25 -6.47
CA PHE A 116 -4.04 23.79 -5.34
C PHE A 116 -4.73 24.06 -4.01
N ILE A 117 -5.34 25.24 -3.84
CA ILE A 117 -6.13 25.56 -2.65
C ILE A 117 -7.28 24.56 -2.49
N GLY A 118 -8.03 24.29 -3.57
CA GLY A 118 -9.09 23.27 -3.55
C GLY A 118 -8.59 21.88 -3.14
N MET A 119 -7.50 21.40 -3.76
CA MET A 119 -6.89 20.10 -3.46
C MET A 119 -6.38 20.01 -1.99
N SER A 120 -5.80 21.10 -1.48
CA SER A 120 -5.31 21.17 -0.10
C SER A 120 -6.45 21.04 0.91
N GLY A 121 -7.65 21.53 0.57
CA GLY A 121 -8.84 21.40 1.41
C GLY A 121 -9.49 20.01 1.36
N SER A 122 -9.40 19.30 0.23
CA SER A 122 -10.03 17.97 0.07
C SER A 122 -9.26 16.81 0.72
N SER A 123 -7.99 17.04 1.09
CA SER A 123 -7.09 15.99 1.60
C SER A 123 -7.11 15.84 3.13
N THR A 124 -7.90 16.68 3.81
CA THR A 124 -7.79 16.92 5.26
C THR A 124 -9.15 16.90 5.97
N GLN A 125 -10.16 16.23 5.40
CA GLN A 125 -11.39 15.93 6.13
C GLN A 125 -11.09 14.80 7.12
N ALA A 126 -10.71 15.20 8.33
CA ALA A 126 -10.79 14.39 9.54
C ALA A 126 -12.24 14.36 10.05
#